data_AF-A0A0C3AML7-F1
#
_entry.id   AF-A0A0C3AML7-F1
#
_cell.length_a   1.000
_cell.length_b   1.000
_cell.length_c   1.000
_cell.angle_alpha   90.00
_cell.angle_beta   90.00
_cell.angle_gamma   90.00
#
_symmetry.space_group_name_H-M   'P 1'
#
loop_
_entity.id
_entity.type
_entity.pdbx_description
1 polymer ?
#
loop_
_entity_poly.entity_id
_entity_poly.type
_entity_poly.pdbx_seq_one_letter_code
_entity_poly.pdbx_strand_id
1 'polypeptide(L)'
;MSLLQSLGLRRSPRNHRAGARTTTRKHNTLTGPGGLFHHKKRANRNAGYKASLTNPNSTKAGRAHAKHELHMRGQSAHVPLTKKIERTLGMHQTSRSTRKKAAARRRGY
;
A
#
# COMPACT_ATOMS: atom_id res chain seq x y z
N MET A 1 -24.81 -51.07 -40.06
CA MET A 1 -23.92 -51.55 -38.98
C MET A 1 -22.67 -50.68 -38.97
N SER A 2 -22.24 -50.26 -37.78
CA SER A 2 -21.61 -48.97 -37.47
C SER A 2 -20.16 -48.77 -37.94
N LEU A 3 -19.91 -47.59 -38.52
CA LEU A 3 -18.59 -47.01 -38.77
C LEU A 3 -17.93 -46.51 -37.46
N LEU A 4 -16.64 -46.81 -37.37
CA LEU A 4 -15.54 -46.07 -36.73
C LEU A 4 -15.68 -45.54 -35.29
N GLN A 5 -14.85 -46.13 -34.43
CA GLN A 5 -14.52 -45.72 -33.07
C GLN A 5 -13.80 -44.36 -33.05
N SER A 6 -14.30 -43.43 -32.24
CA SER A 6 -13.67 -42.13 -32.00
C SER A 6 -12.71 -42.21 -30.80
N LEU A 7 -11.47 -41.81 -31.07
CA LEU A 7 -10.45 -41.45 -30.09
C LEU A 7 -10.80 -40.09 -29.47
N GLY A 8 -10.48 -39.92 -28.19
CA GLY A 8 -10.25 -38.57 -27.65
C GLY A 8 -10.79 -38.32 -26.25
N LEU A 9 -10.17 -38.92 -25.25
CA LEU A 9 -10.16 -38.36 -23.90
C LEU A 9 -9.55 -36.95 -23.95
N ARG A 10 -10.39 -35.92 -23.97
CA ARG A 10 -10.02 -34.59 -23.46
C ARG A 10 -11.16 -34.06 -22.61
N ARG A 11 -11.15 -34.44 -21.33
CA ARG A 11 -11.87 -33.74 -20.28
C ARG A 11 -11.43 -32.29 -20.30
N SER A 12 -12.28 -31.44 -20.88
CA SER A 12 -12.20 -30.00 -20.79
C SER A 12 -12.35 -29.60 -19.32
N PRO A 13 -11.34 -29.00 -18.66
CA PRO A 13 -11.55 -28.41 -17.36
C PRO A 13 -12.40 -27.16 -17.57
N ARG A 14 -13.67 -27.28 -17.16
CA ARG A 14 -14.59 -26.21 -16.76
C ARG A 14 -13.91 -24.86 -16.62
N ASN A 15 -14.20 -23.98 -17.57
CA ASN A 15 -14.08 -22.54 -17.41
C ASN A 15 -15.08 -22.06 -16.35
N HIS A 16 -14.76 -22.29 -15.08
CA HIS A 16 -15.30 -21.44 -14.02
C HIS A 16 -14.48 -20.14 -14.04
N ARG A 17 -14.86 -19.22 -14.93
CA ARG A 17 -14.67 -17.78 -14.68
C ARG A 17 -15.53 -17.45 -13.47
N ALA A 18 -15.04 -17.83 -12.29
CA ALA A 18 -15.49 -17.27 -11.04
C ALA A 18 -15.26 -15.77 -11.18
N GLY A 19 -16.37 -15.02 -11.27
CA GLY A 19 -16.34 -13.58 -11.33
C GLY A 19 -15.36 -13.06 -10.30
N ALA A 20 -14.53 -12.10 -10.72
CA ALA A 20 -13.67 -11.37 -9.83
C ALA A 20 -14.51 -10.91 -8.64
N ARG A 21 -14.44 -11.65 -7.53
CA ARG A 21 -14.95 -11.20 -6.25
C ARG A 21 -14.08 -10.00 -5.96
N THR A 22 -14.60 -8.82 -6.26
CA THR A 22 -14.18 -7.58 -5.63
C THR A 22 -14.45 -7.79 -4.15
N THR A 23 -13.52 -8.44 -3.46
CA THR A 23 -13.49 -8.45 -2.01
C THR A 23 -13.11 -7.03 -1.67
N THR A 24 -14.11 -6.16 -1.50
CA THR A 24 -13.97 -4.92 -0.76
C THR A 24 -13.58 -5.37 0.63
N ARG A 25 -12.27 -5.54 0.85
CA ARG A 25 -11.70 -5.84 2.15
C ARG A 25 -11.95 -4.59 2.98
N LYS A 26 -13.15 -4.50 3.56
CA LYS A 26 -13.48 -3.53 4.60
C LYS A 26 -12.41 -3.71 5.65
N HIS A 27 -11.55 -2.70 5.76
CA HIS A 27 -10.60 -2.64 6.85
C HIS A 27 -11.49 -2.35 8.06
N ASN A 28 -11.85 -3.40 8.79
CA ASN A 28 -12.29 -3.22 10.17
C ASN A 28 -11.06 -2.70 10.91
N THR A 29 -10.85 -1.38 10.86
CA THR A 29 -10.21 -0.69 11.97
C THR A 29 -11.08 -1.02 13.18
N LEU A 30 -10.66 -2.03 13.93
CA LEU A 30 -11.12 -2.29 15.29
C LEU A 30 -10.74 -1.08 16.14
N THR A 31 -11.46 0.02 15.98
CA THR A 31 -11.58 1.05 17.00
C THR A 31 -12.61 0.50 17.96
N GLY A 32 -12.13 -0.23 18.96
CA GLY A 32 -12.95 -0.73 20.06
C GLY A 32 -13.72 0.41 20.74
N PRO A 33 -14.87 0.10 21.35
CA PRO A 33 -15.70 1.09 22.02
C PRO A 33 -15.09 1.40 23.39
N GLY A 34 -14.58 2.62 23.56
CA GLY A 34 -14.25 3.18 24.88
C GLY A 34 -12.82 3.70 25.05
N GLY A 35 -12.70 5.02 25.25
CA GLY A 35 -11.59 5.63 26.00
C GLY A 35 -10.48 6.32 25.19
N LEU A 36 -10.20 7.58 25.55
CA LEU A 36 -8.91 8.31 25.39
C LEU A 36 -8.49 8.94 24.04
N PHE A 37 -9.35 9.06 23.01
CA PHE A 37 -8.89 9.59 21.69
C PHE A 37 -9.20 11.07 21.36
N HIS A 38 -9.34 11.96 22.35
CA HIS A 38 -9.59 13.38 22.06
C HIS A 38 -8.31 14.21 21.81
N HIS A 39 -7.14 13.79 22.31
CA HIS A 39 -5.86 14.48 22.05
C HIS A 39 -5.20 14.06 20.71
N LYS A 40 -5.72 13.01 20.07
CA LYS A 40 -5.10 12.38 18.88
C LYS A 40 -5.23 13.21 17.59
N LYS A 41 -6.18 14.16 17.54
CA LYS A 41 -6.48 14.94 16.32
C LYS A 41 -5.30 15.82 15.88
N ARG A 42 -4.51 16.38 16.80
CA ARG A 42 -3.35 17.23 16.47
C ARG A 42 -2.14 16.38 16.06
N ALA A 43 -1.86 15.31 16.81
CA ALA A 43 -0.79 14.36 16.48
C ALA A 43 -1.00 13.70 15.11
N ASN A 44 -2.23 13.28 14.80
CA ASN A 44 -2.57 12.69 13.50
C ASN A 44 -2.36 13.68 12.33
N ARG A 45 -2.71 14.96 12.51
CA ARG A 45 -2.46 16.00 11.49
C ARG A 45 -0.96 16.20 11.23
N ASN A 46 -0.15 16.27 12.28
CA ASN A 46 1.30 16.41 12.14
C ASN A 46 1.93 15.19 11.45
N ALA A 47 1.42 13.98 11.74
CA ALA A 47 1.84 12.78 11.03
C ALA A 47 1.50 12.86 9.53
N GLY A 48 0.31 13.35 9.19
CA GLY A 48 -0.10 13.60 7.80
C GLY A 48 0.83 14.57 7.07
N TYR A 49 1.15 15.72 7.67
CA TYR A 49 2.08 16.66 7.06
C TYR A 49 3.49 16.10 6.91
N LYS A 50 4.00 15.37 7.92
CA LYS A 50 5.31 14.69 7.84
C LYS A 50 5.33 13.63 6.73
N ALA A 51 4.21 12.92 6.53
CA ALA A 51 4.07 11.97 5.43
C ALA A 51 4.10 12.68 4.07
N SER A 52 3.41 13.81 3.92
CA SER A 52 3.43 14.60 2.67
C SER A 52 4.84 15.06 2.28
N LEU A 53 5.72 15.36 3.25
CA LEU A 53 7.11 15.72 2.98
C LEU A 53 7.95 14.55 2.44
N THR A 54 7.57 13.33 2.76
CA THR A 54 8.29 12.10 2.36
C THR A 54 7.64 11.38 1.19
N ASN A 55 6.40 11.71 0.84
CA ASN A 55 5.70 11.11 -0.30
C ASN A 55 6.22 11.71 -1.62
N PRO A 56 6.86 10.91 -2.51
CA PRO A 56 7.32 11.39 -3.81
C PRO A 56 6.17 11.87 -4.71
N ASN A 57 4.96 11.33 -4.51
CA ASN A 57 3.79 11.65 -5.32
C ASN A 57 3.08 12.93 -4.83
N SER A 58 3.52 13.52 -3.72
CA SER A 58 2.98 14.82 -3.30
C SER A 58 3.44 15.93 -4.24
N THR A 59 2.60 16.93 -4.46
CA THR A 59 2.94 18.09 -5.29
C THR A 59 3.93 19.01 -4.57
N LYS A 60 4.65 19.86 -5.32
CA LYS A 60 5.55 20.88 -4.75
C LYS A 60 4.80 21.82 -3.79
N ALA A 61 3.62 22.30 -4.21
CA ALA A 61 2.74 23.13 -3.39
C ALA A 61 2.27 22.40 -2.12
N GLY A 62 1.86 21.14 -2.22
CA GLY A 62 1.43 20.33 -1.07
C GLY A 62 2.56 20.12 -0.04
N ARG A 63 3.80 19.93 -0.50
CA ARG A 63 4.97 19.88 0.39
C ARG A 63 5.28 21.21 1.03
N ALA A 64 5.19 22.32 0.29
CA ALA A 64 5.39 23.67 0.83
C ALA A 64 4.36 23.98 1.93
N HIS A 65 3.08 23.67 1.67
CA HIS A 65 2.00 23.81 2.65
C HIS A 65 2.24 22.94 3.90
N ALA A 66 2.62 21.67 3.72
CA ALA A 66 2.94 20.80 4.84
C ALA A 66 4.15 21.29 5.66
N LYS A 67 5.17 21.85 5.00
CA LYS A 67 6.33 22.46 5.67
C LYS A 67 5.90 23.66 6.49
N HIS A 68 5.07 24.54 5.92
CA HIS A 68 4.54 25.72 6.59
C HIS A 68 3.73 25.33 7.83
N GLU A 69 2.79 24.38 7.69
CA GLU A 69 1.97 23.88 8.80
C GLU A 69 2.79 23.27 9.94
N LEU A 70 3.84 22.51 9.63
CA LEU A 70 4.72 21.95 10.67
C LEU A 70 5.54 23.03 11.37
N HIS A 71 6.03 24.03 10.63
CA HIS A 71 6.78 25.15 11.18
C HIS A 71 5.92 25.99 12.13
N MET A 72 4.70 26.35 11.72
CA MET A 72 3.73 27.09 12.54
C MET A 72 3.35 26.34 13.82
N ARG A 73 3.52 25.02 13.85
CA ARG A 73 3.22 24.17 15.02
C ARG A 73 4.45 23.85 15.87
N GLY A 74 5.61 24.44 15.58
CA GLY A 74 6.86 24.17 16.28
C GLY A 74 7.37 22.74 16.09
N GLN A 75 7.03 22.09 14.97
CA GLN A 75 7.43 20.73 14.66
C GLN A 75 8.54 20.70 13.62
N SER A 76 9.46 19.77 13.74
CA SER A 76 10.51 19.58 12.75
C SER A 76 9.90 19.15 11.40
N ALA A 77 10.03 20.02 10.40
CA ALA A 77 9.71 19.74 9.00
C ALA A 77 10.89 19.11 8.23
N HIS A 78 11.90 18.65 8.95
CA HIS A 78 13.14 18.15 8.37
C HIS A 78 12.95 16.70 7.87
N VAL A 79 13.15 16.51 6.56
CA VAL A 79 13.31 15.19 5.97
C VAL A 79 14.80 14.83 6.03
N PRO A 80 15.20 13.68 6.63
CA PRO A 80 16.59 13.25 6.68
C PRO A 80 17.28 13.33 5.31
N LEU A 81 18.53 13.80 5.27
CA LEU A 81 19.29 13.95 4.02
C LEU A 81 19.37 12.62 3.26
N THR A 82 19.58 11.52 3.97
CA THR A 82 19.55 10.15 3.44
C THR A 82 18.26 9.86 2.66
N LYS A 83 17.09 10.25 3.18
CA LYS A 83 15.80 10.08 2.50
C LYS A 83 15.64 10.96 1.26
N LYS A 84 16.38 12.06 1.17
CA LYS A 84 16.44 12.87 -0.06
C LYS A 84 17.33 12.18 -1.10
N ILE A 85 18.51 11.72 -0.69
CA ILE A 85 19.47 11.01 -1.56
C ILE A 85 18.86 9.72 -2.12
N GLU A 86 18.25 8.89 -1.27
CA GLU A 86 17.54 7.68 -1.70
C GLU A 86 16.44 7.99 -2.73
N ARG A 87 15.80 9.16 -2.64
CA ARG A 87 14.77 9.59 -3.58
C ARG A 87 15.36 10.09 -4.89
N THR A 88 16.43 10.90 -4.84
CA THR A 88 17.08 11.42 -6.05
C THR A 88 17.74 10.31 -6.86
N LEU A 89 18.23 9.26 -6.19
CA LEU A 89 18.91 8.13 -6.84
C LEU A 89 17.98 6.95 -7.16
N GLY A 90 16.68 7.03 -6.85
CA GLY A 90 15.74 5.92 -7.04
C GLY A 90 16.05 4.67 -6.19
N MET A 91 16.94 4.79 -5.20
CA MET A 91 17.38 3.72 -4.31
C MET A 91 16.36 3.51 -3.19
N HIS A 92 15.26 2.86 -3.51
CA HIS A 92 14.27 2.49 -2.51
C HIS A 92 14.60 1.10 -1.97
N GLN A 93 14.67 0.93 -0.65
CA GLN A 93 14.68 -0.41 -0.07
C GLN A 93 13.49 -1.18 -0.64
N THR A 94 13.78 -2.32 -1.29
CA THR A 94 12.86 -3.26 -1.95
C THR A 94 11.39 -2.95 -1.71
N SER A 95 10.66 -2.61 -2.78
CA SER A 95 9.23 -2.29 -2.71
C SER A 95 8.48 -3.27 -1.78
N ARG A 96 7.46 -2.78 -1.07
CA ARG A 96 6.67 -3.66 -0.18
C ARG A 96 6.09 -4.87 -0.95
N SER A 97 5.87 -4.71 -2.26
CA SER A 97 5.50 -5.78 -3.18
C SER A 97 6.62 -6.81 -3.36
N THR A 98 7.86 -6.39 -3.60
CA THR A 98 9.00 -7.33 -3.70
C THR A 98 9.28 -8.04 -2.38
N ARG A 99 9.16 -7.38 -1.23
CA ARG A 99 9.23 -8.06 0.08
C ARG A 99 8.10 -9.06 0.30
N LYS A 100 6.87 -8.73 -0.09
CA LYS A 100 5.74 -9.68 -0.02
C LYS A 100 5.95 -10.87 -0.95
N LYS A 101 6.42 -10.65 -2.18
CA LYS A 101 6.78 -11.72 -3.12
C LYS A 101 7.92 -12.58 -2.58
N ALA A 102 8.96 -11.97 -2.02
CA ALA A 102 10.07 -12.70 -1.39
C ALA A 102 9.60 -13.51 -0.17
N ALA A 103 8.73 -12.94 0.67
CA ALA A 103 8.13 -13.64 1.79
C ALA A 103 7.18 -14.77 1.36
N ALA A 104 6.43 -14.59 0.27
CA ALA A 104 5.59 -15.64 -0.33
C ALA A 104 6.43 -16.78 -0.89
N ARG A 105 7.51 -16.47 -1.62
CA ARG A 105 8.48 -17.47 -2.13
C ARG A 105 9.15 -18.24 -1.00
N ARG A 106 9.50 -17.58 0.11
CA ARG A 106 10.03 -18.25 1.32
C ARG A 106 9.00 -19.13 2.03
N ARG A 107 7.71 -18.93 1.78
CA ARG A 107 6.60 -19.70 2.38
C ARG A 107 6.08 -20.83 1.47
N GLY A 108 6.69 -21.08 0.32
CA GLY A 108 6.37 -22.24 -0.51
C GLY A 108 4.98 -22.21 -1.16
N TYR A 109 4.57 -21.05 -1.69
CA TYR A 109 3.45 -20.93 -2.62
C TYR A 109 3.96 -20.56 -4.01
#